data_AF-A0A7W4GIL8-F1
#
_entry.id   AF-A0A7W4GIL8-F1
#
_cell.length_a   1.000
_cell.length_b   1.000
_cell.length_c   1.000
_cell.angle_alpha   90.00
_cell.angle_beta   90.00
_cell.angle_gamma   90.00
#
_symmetry.space_group_name_H-M   'P 1'
#
loop_
_entity.id
_entity.type
_entity.pdbx_description
1 polymer ?
#
loop_
_entity_poly.entity_id
_entity_poly.type
_entity_poly.pdbx_seq_one_letter_code
_entity_poly.pdbx_strand_id
1 'polypeptide(L)'
;IEAVKVRGKPSHVISSLSGLGGPQKAFNEIVDLGVVFDDYPKPVQLVEYFISMIGGNNFTILDFFAGSGTTAHAVMNSNTFDSGTRKFIAIQLDEKTNESSEARKKGFSFISEITKQRIKLAGEKISLSGKEQDLGFRFLRVDSSNMTEIFYKPDQINQEDMFAQVENIKADRTDEDLLFQVLLDWGVGLTLPISKQQLSSKDVFFVNANENGEGADLIACFGKNISNELIKALAEKQPLRVVFRDDGFANDSVKINVEQIFKQISPMTDVKSI
;
A
#
# COMPACT_ATOMS: atom_id res chain seq x y z
N ILE A 1 -21.66 -55.03 -13.39
CA ILE A 1 -21.24 -54.14 -14.50
C ILE A 1 -20.22 -53.18 -13.91
N GLU A 2 -18.93 -53.47 -14.04
CA GLU A 2 -17.88 -52.54 -13.62
C GLU A 2 -17.78 -51.42 -14.66
N ALA A 3 -18.02 -50.19 -14.24
CA ALA A 3 -17.87 -49.01 -15.09
C ALA A 3 -16.38 -48.67 -15.22
N VAL A 4 -15.72 -49.25 -16.24
CA VAL A 4 -14.36 -48.87 -16.62
C VAL A 4 -14.41 -47.49 -17.28
N LYS A 5 -13.95 -46.47 -16.55
CA LYS A 5 -13.91 -45.09 -17.04
C LYS A 5 -12.77 -44.93 -18.06
N VAL A 6 -13.08 -45.11 -19.34
CA VAL A 6 -12.13 -44.84 -20.43
C VAL A 6 -12.00 -43.33 -20.60
N ARG A 7 -10.84 -42.76 -20.22
CA ARG A 7 -10.54 -41.34 -20.45
C ARG A 7 -10.31 -41.12 -21.95
N GLY A 8 -11.13 -40.28 -22.56
CA GLY A 8 -10.91 -39.81 -23.93
C GLY A 8 -9.58 -39.05 -24.05
N LYS A 9 -9.02 -39.00 -25.28
CA LYS A 9 -7.81 -38.20 -25.53
C LYS A 9 -8.09 -36.74 -25.13
N PRO A 10 -7.30 -36.18 -24.19
CA PRO A 10 -7.49 -34.80 -23.77
C PRO A 10 -7.32 -33.86 -24.97
N SER A 11 -8.14 -32.82 -25.05
CA SER A 11 -7.89 -31.71 -25.99
C SER A 11 -6.51 -31.11 -25.70
N HIS A 12 -5.86 -30.52 -26.71
CA HIS A 12 -4.51 -29.93 -26.57
C HIS A 12 -4.39 -28.94 -25.40
N VAL A 13 -5.48 -28.25 -25.05
CA VAL A 13 -5.54 -27.34 -23.89
C VAL A 13 -5.43 -28.09 -22.56
N ILE A 14 -6.09 -29.25 -22.43
CA ILE A 14 -6.02 -30.08 -21.21
C ILE A 14 -4.64 -30.72 -21.05
N SER A 15 -3.94 -31.06 -22.15
CA SER A 15 -2.56 -31.55 -22.06
C SER A 15 -1.57 -30.48 -21.58
N SER A 16 -1.74 -29.23 -22.00
CA SER A 16 -0.84 -28.12 -21.59
C SER A 16 -1.02 -27.69 -20.13
N LEU A 17 -2.21 -27.91 -19.56
CA LEU A 17 -2.50 -27.65 -18.14
C LEU A 17 -2.19 -28.84 -17.22
N SER A 18 -1.70 -29.95 -17.77
CA SER A 18 -1.27 -31.09 -16.97
C SER A 18 0.04 -30.77 -16.23
N GLY A 19 0.12 -31.14 -14.94
CA GLY A 19 1.34 -30.93 -14.14
C GLY A 19 1.46 -29.58 -13.43
N LEU A 20 0.51 -28.66 -13.59
CA LEU A 20 0.51 -27.33 -12.93
C LEU A 20 0.00 -27.34 -11.48
N GLY A 21 -0.07 -28.53 -10.86
CA GLY A 21 -0.61 -28.72 -9.52
C GLY A 21 -2.14 -28.84 -9.48
N GLY A 22 -2.62 -29.60 -8.50
CA GLY A 22 -4.05 -29.72 -8.17
C GLY A 22 -4.36 -29.11 -6.80
N PRO A 23 -5.64 -29.11 -6.38
CA PRO A 23 -6.07 -28.53 -5.10
C PRO A 23 -5.28 -29.06 -3.90
N GLN A 24 -4.98 -30.37 -3.88
CA GLN A 24 -4.20 -30.98 -2.79
C GLN A 24 -2.77 -30.45 -2.72
N LYS A 25 -2.11 -30.25 -3.87
CA LYS A 25 -0.74 -29.72 -3.91
C LYS A 25 -0.72 -28.26 -3.47
N ALA A 26 -1.67 -27.46 -3.95
CA ALA A 26 -1.81 -26.06 -3.55
C ALA A 26 -2.08 -25.90 -2.05
N PHE A 27 -2.88 -26.81 -1.47
CA PHE A 27 -3.13 -26.87 -0.04
C PHE A 27 -1.86 -27.26 0.74
N ASN A 28 -1.13 -28.28 0.30
CA ASN A 28 0.12 -28.66 0.96
C ASN A 28 1.17 -27.53 0.89
N GLU A 29 1.29 -26.83 -0.24
CA GLU A 29 2.21 -25.69 -0.39
C GLU A 29 1.93 -24.56 0.62
N ILE A 30 0.66 -24.26 0.89
CA ILE A 30 0.30 -23.22 1.86
C ILE A 30 0.51 -23.69 3.31
N VAL A 31 0.27 -24.98 3.60
CA VAL A 31 0.55 -25.60 4.91
C VAL A 31 2.05 -25.64 5.18
N ASP A 32 2.87 -26.00 4.20
CA ASP A 32 4.34 -26.02 4.29
C ASP A 32 4.93 -24.62 4.52
N LEU A 33 4.23 -23.56 4.09
CA LEU A 33 4.57 -22.17 4.40
C LEU A 33 4.15 -21.77 5.82
N GLY A 34 3.39 -22.61 6.54
CA GLY A 34 2.86 -22.29 7.87
C GLY A 34 1.63 -21.37 7.85
N VAL A 35 1.01 -21.19 6.68
CA VAL A 35 -0.19 -20.35 6.51
C VAL A 35 -1.44 -21.19 6.71
N VAL A 36 -2.41 -20.64 7.43
CA VAL A 36 -3.71 -21.29 7.63
C VAL A 36 -4.75 -20.63 6.75
N PHE A 37 -5.31 -21.41 5.84
CA PHE A 37 -6.37 -20.97 4.95
C PHE A 37 -7.38 -22.11 4.83
N ASP A 38 -8.60 -21.85 5.31
CA ASP A 38 -9.65 -22.86 5.48
C ASP A 38 -10.41 -23.19 4.17
N ASP A 39 -9.99 -22.59 3.03
CA ASP A 39 -10.58 -22.77 1.71
C ASP A 39 -9.50 -23.25 0.69
N TYR A 40 -9.83 -23.30 -0.61
CA TYR A 40 -9.00 -23.87 -1.65
C TYR A 40 -8.09 -22.83 -2.32
N PRO A 41 -6.78 -22.78 -1.99
CA PRO A 41 -5.86 -21.90 -2.70
C PRO A 41 -5.69 -22.36 -4.16
N LYS A 42 -5.47 -21.41 -5.07
CA LYS A 42 -5.07 -21.75 -6.44
C LYS A 42 -3.61 -22.26 -6.43
N PRO A 43 -3.23 -23.22 -7.29
CA PRO A 43 -1.84 -23.64 -7.43
C PRO A 43 -0.95 -22.50 -7.92
N VAL A 44 0.23 -22.32 -7.31
CA VAL A 44 1.17 -21.25 -7.69
C VAL A 44 1.68 -21.44 -9.12
N GLN A 45 2.02 -22.68 -9.47
CA GLN A 45 2.52 -23.05 -10.80
C GLN A 45 1.54 -22.74 -11.93
N LEU A 46 0.23 -22.84 -11.67
CA LEU A 46 -0.79 -22.46 -12.64
C LEU A 46 -0.74 -20.96 -12.94
N VAL A 47 -0.53 -20.13 -11.91
CA VAL A 47 -0.46 -18.68 -12.09
C VAL A 47 0.88 -18.25 -12.71
N GLU A 48 2.00 -18.89 -12.33
CA GLU A 48 3.30 -18.70 -13.00
C GLU A 48 3.22 -19.02 -14.49
N TYR A 49 2.51 -20.08 -14.86
CA TYR A 49 2.26 -20.44 -16.24
C TYR A 49 1.50 -19.32 -16.98
N PHE A 50 0.44 -18.76 -16.39
CA PHE A 50 -0.26 -17.62 -16.99
C PHE A 50 0.61 -16.37 -17.11
N ILE A 51 1.44 -16.06 -16.12
CA ILE A 51 2.41 -14.95 -16.18
C ILE A 51 3.37 -15.15 -17.36
N SER A 52 3.86 -16.37 -17.55
CA SER A 52 4.80 -16.70 -18.63
C SER A 52 4.22 -16.51 -20.04
N MET A 53 2.90 -16.64 -20.21
CA MET A 53 2.23 -16.46 -21.50
C MET A 53 2.20 -15.01 -21.99
N ILE A 54 2.20 -14.03 -21.07
CA ILE A 54 2.08 -12.61 -21.42
C ILE A 54 3.34 -12.13 -22.17
N GLY A 55 4.50 -12.74 -21.88
CA GLY A 55 5.79 -12.31 -22.39
C GLY A 55 6.30 -11.04 -21.71
N GLY A 56 7.63 -10.89 -21.65
CA GLY A 56 8.29 -9.79 -20.96
C GLY A 56 8.43 -9.99 -19.45
N ASN A 57 9.17 -9.09 -18.82
CA ASN A 57 9.58 -9.19 -17.41
C ASN A 57 9.33 -7.91 -16.60
N ASN A 58 8.61 -6.94 -17.16
CA ASN A 58 8.27 -5.68 -16.50
C ASN A 58 6.83 -5.26 -16.86
N PHE A 59 5.88 -5.63 -15.99
CA PHE A 59 4.47 -5.25 -16.07
C PHE A 59 3.80 -5.39 -14.70
N THR A 60 2.58 -4.86 -14.56
CA THR A 60 1.80 -4.95 -13.33
C THR A 60 0.68 -5.97 -13.46
N ILE A 61 0.57 -6.88 -12.49
CA ILE A 61 -0.50 -7.87 -12.39
C ILE A 61 -1.51 -7.38 -11.36
N LEU A 62 -2.79 -7.28 -11.74
CA LEU A 62 -3.89 -6.95 -10.84
C LEU A 62 -4.71 -8.20 -10.54
N ASP A 63 -4.88 -8.51 -9.26
CA ASP A 63 -5.78 -9.54 -8.76
C ASP A 63 -6.73 -8.93 -7.74
N PHE A 64 -7.98 -8.72 -8.14
CA PHE A 64 -9.01 -8.14 -7.29
C PHE A 64 -9.81 -9.18 -6.48
N PHE A 65 -9.42 -10.44 -6.56
CA PHE A 65 -9.92 -11.55 -5.76
C PHE A 65 -8.74 -12.35 -5.20
N ALA A 66 -7.87 -11.66 -4.48
CA ALA A 66 -6.58 -12.22 -4.07
C ALA A 66 -6.72 -13.54 -3.27
N GLY A 67 -7.78 -13.68 -2.48
CA GLY A 67 -8.06 -14.86 -1.68
C GLY A 67 -6.85 -15.21 -0.81
N SER A 68 -6.28 -16.40 -1.02
CA SER A 68 -5.08 -16.79 -0.28
C SER A 68 -3.82 -15.98 -0.61
N GLY A 69 -3.75 -15.24 -1.73
CA GLY A 69 -2.56 -14.51 -2.17
C GLY A 69 -1.65 -15.28 -3.14
N THR A 70 -2.21 -16.25 -3.88
CA THR A 70 -1.46 -17.07 -4.85
C THR A 70 -0.77 -16.21 -5.91
N THR A 71 -1.45 -15.18 -6.44
CA THR A 71 -0.92 -14.36 -7.53
C THR A 71 0.33 -13.60 -7.14
N ALA A 72 0.34 -12.96 -5.96
CA ALA A 72 1.51 -12.26 -5.44
C ALA A 72 2.70 -13.21 -5.24
N HIS A 73 2.46 -14.41 -4.69
CA HIS A 73 3.50 -15.44 -4.57
C HIS A 73 4.06 -15.83 -5.95
N ALA A 74 3.20 -16.12 -6.93
CA ALA A 74 3.63 -16.47 -8.29
C ALA A 74 4.46 -15.37 -8.96
N VAL A 75 4.12 -14.09 -8.74
CA VAL A 75 4.88 -12.94 -9.25
C VAL A 75 6.27 -12.90 -8.63
N MET A 76 6.39 -13.03 -7.31
CA MET A 76 7.70 -13.04 -6.62
C MET A 76 8.57 -14.22 -7.10
N ASN A 77 8.00 -15.41 -7.27
CA ASN A 77 8.71 -16.57 -7.81
C ASN A 77 9.17 -16.32 -9.25
N SER A 78 8.30 -15.77 -10.10
CA SER A 78 8.61 -15.48 -11.50
C SER A 78 9.76 -14.48 -11.62
N ASN A 79 9.71 -13.37 -10.87
CA ASN A 79 10.79 -12.38 -10.82
C ASN A 79 12.10 -12.99 -10.31
N THR A 80 12.03 -13.87 -9.31
CA THR A 80 13.21 -14.58 -8.79
C THR A 80 13.78 -15.55 -9.81
N PHE A 81 12.92 -16.20 -10.59
CA PHE A 81 13.33 -17.17 -11.60
C PHE A 81 14.06 -16.50 -12.77
N ASP A 82 13.47 -15.45 -13.35
CA ASP A 82 13.96 -14.81 -14.58
C ASP A 82 14.57 -13.41 -14.39
N SER A 83 14.82 -13.01 -13.14
CA SER A 83 15.31 -11.68 -12.77
C SER A 83 14.42 -10.52 -13.27
N GLY A 84 13.12 -10.75 -13.41
CA GLY A 84 12.14 -9.74 -13.78
C GLY A 84 11.83 -8.74 -12.66
N THR A 85 11.12 -7.68 -13.04
CA THR A 85 10.71 -6.56 -12.17
C THR A 85 9.19 -6.36 -12.19
N ARG A 86 8.44 -7.46 -12.37
CA ARG A 86 6.97 -7.44 -12.40
C ARG A 86 6.42 -6.99 -11.05
N LYS A 87 5.37 -6.18 -11.08
CA LYS A 87 4.69 -5.68 -9.88
C LYS A 87 3.36 -6.39 -9.72
N PHE A 88 2.83 -6.47 -8.50
CA PHE A 88 1.48 -6.97 -8.26
C PHE A 88 0.65 -5.97 -7.46
N ILE A 89 -0.64 -5.95 -7.72
CA ILE A 89 -1.67 -5.30 -6.90
C ILE A 89 -2.68 -6.39 -6.56
N ALA A 90 -2.80 -6.71 -5.28
CA ALA A 90 -3.70 -7.72 -4.77
C ALA A 90 -4.76 -7.05 -3.89
N ILE A 91 -6.03 -7.15 -4.26
CA ILE A 91 -7.16 -6.61 -3.51
C ILE A 91 -7.93 -7.78 -2.91
N GLN A 92 -8.19 -7.69 -1.62
CA GLN A 92 -9.00 -8.64 -0.86
C GLN A 92 -10.02 -7.84 -0.07
N LEU A 93 -11.29 -8.25 -0.16
CA LEU A 93 -12.34 -7.70 0.68
C LEU A 93 -12.03 -8.01 2.14
N ASP A 94 -12.35 -7.08 3.05
CA ASP A 94 -12.28 -7.28 4.51
C ASP A 94 -13.43 -8.19 5.00
N GLU A 95 -13.48 -9.38 4.43
CA GLU A 95 -14.34 -10.47 4.82
C GLU A 95 -13.83 -11.09 6.11
N LYS A 96 -14.72 -11.23 7.10
CA LYS A 96 -14.38 -11.85 8.38
C LYS A 96 -14.14 -13.34 8.19
N THR A 97 -13.14 -13.86 8.88
CA THR A 97 -12.94 -15.31 8.99
C THR A 97 -14.12 -15.96 9.70
N ASN A 98 -14.48 -17.18 9.30
CA ASN A 98 -15.53 -17.95 9.97
C ASN A 98 -15.10 -18.24 11.42
N GLU A 99 -16.01 -18.05 12.37
CA GLU A 99 -15.72 -18.22 13.81
C GLU A 99 -15.20 -19.61 14.17
N SER A 100 -15.63 -20.65 13.45
CA SER A 100 -15.19 -22.03 13.67
C SER A 100 -13.87 -22.40 12.96
N SER A 101 -13.32 -21.49 12.17
CA SER A 101 -12.18 -21.76 11.28
C SER A 101 -10.85 -21.82 12.03
N GLU A 102 -9.86 -22.53 11.49
CA GLU A 102 -8.52 -22.58 12.10
C GLU A 102 -7.84 -21.21 12.04
N ALA A 103 -8.11 -20.43 10.99
CA ALA A 103 -7.60 -19.06 10.88
C ALA A 103 -8.10 -18.19 12.04
N ARG A 104 -9.38 -18.29 12.42
CA ARG A 104 -9.93 -17.58 13.56
C ARG A 104 -9.28 -18.00 14.87
N LYS A 105 -9.05 -19.30 15.07
CA LYS A 105 -8.34 -19.83 16.27
C LYS A 105 -6.90 -19.32 16.37
N LYS A 106 -6.25 -19.03 15.24
CA LYS A 106 -4.92 -18.41 15.18
C LYS A 106 -4.92 -16.89 15.30
N GLY A 107 -6.09 -16.27 15.51
CA GLY A 107 -6.24 -14.83 15.73
C GLY A 107 -6.44 -14.00 14.47
N PHE A 108 -6.59 -14.62 13.30
CA PHE A 108 -6.91 -13.89 12.07
C PHE A 108 -8.39 -13.53 12.07
N SER A 109 -8.67 -12.23 12.10
CA SER A 109 -10.03 -11.69 12.06
C SER A 109 -10.58 -11.57 10.64
N PHE A 110 -9.71 -11.31 9.67
CA PHE A 110 -10.07 -11.08 8.27
C PHE A 110 -9.27 -11.96 7.33
N ILE A 111 -9.85 -12.30 6.17
CA ILE A 111 -9.16 -13.08 5.13
C ILE A 111 -7.94 -12.30 4.60
N SER A 112 -8.03 -10.97 4.51
CA SER A 112 -6.94 -10.08 4.07
C SER A 112 -5.66 -10.22 4.93
N GLU A 113 -5.80 -10.56 6.22
CA GLU A 113 -4.66 -10.82 7.11
C GLU A 113 -3.96 -12.13 6.77
N ILE A 114 -4.70 -13.16 6.38
CA ILE A 114 -4.16 -14.43 5.89
C ILE A 114 -3.43 -14.21 4.56
N THR A 115 -4.04 -13.45 3.64
CA THR A 115 -3.42 -13.05 2.37
C THR A 115 -2.07 -12.36 2.63
N LYS A 116 -2.06 -11.36 3.52
CA LYS A 116 -0.85 -10.64 3.94
C LYS A 116 0.20 -11.59 4.51
N GLN A 117 -0.21 -12.50 5.39
CA GLN A 117 0.70 -13.47 6.00
C GLN A 117 1.34 -14.38 4.94
N ARG A 118 0.56 -14.91 3.99
CA ARG A 118 1.10 -15.75 2.90
C ARG A 118 2.12 -15.00 2.08
N ILE A 119 1.83 -13.76 1.67
CA ILE A 119 2.75 -12.96 0.84
C ILE A 119 4.05 -12.73 1.60
N LYS A 120 3.97 -12.36 2.88
CA LYS A 120 5.16 -12.18 3.73
C LYS A 120 6.01 -13.45 3.82
N LEU A 121 5.41 -14.58 4.18
CA LEU A 121 6.12 -15.86 4.36
C LEU A 121 6.67 -16.41 3.04
N ALA A 122 5.95 -16.20 1.93
CA ALA A 122 6.46 -16.53 0.60
C ALA A 122 7.69 -15.68 0.25
N GLY A 123 7.65 -14.36 0.48
CA GLY A 123 8.79 -13.48 0.30
C GLY A 123 10.00 -13.89 1.16
N GLU A 124 9.80 -14.20 2.44
CA GLU A 124 10.87 -14.67 3.33
C GLU A 124 11.50 -15.98 2.83
N LYS A 125 10.69 -16.95 2.40
CA LYS A 125 11.17 -18.22 1.83
C LYS A 125 11.99 -18.00 0.56
N ILE A 126 11.56 -17.07 -0.29
CA ILE A 126 12.26 -16.72 -1.52
C ILE A 126 13.57 -15.98 -1.21
N SER A 127 13.58 -15.08 -0.22
CA SER A 127 14.78 -14.35 0.21
C SER A 127 15.89 -15.29 0.69
N LEU A 128 15.54 -16.37 1.40
CA LEU A 128 16.49 -17.42 1.81
C LEU A 128 17.19 -18.13 0.65
N SER A 129 16.66 -18.04 -0.58
CA SER A 129 17.29 -18.62 -1.78
C SER A 129 18.47 -17.81 -2.32
N GLY A 130 18.74 -16.62 -1.77
CA GLY A 130 19.96 -15.85 -2.02
C GLY A 130 19.94 -14.96 -3.28
N LYS A 131 18.79 -14.74 -3.90
CA LYS A 131 18.64 -13.77 -5.02
C LYS A 131 18.11 -12.43 -4.49
N GLU A 132 18.79 -11.34 -4.83
CA GLU A 132 18.31 -9.98 -4.56
C GLU A 132 17.18 -9.63 -5.54
N GLN A 133 15.96 -9.58 -5.02
CA GLN A 133 14.74 -9.18 -5.72
C GLN A 133 13.86 -8.34 -4.79
N ASP A 134 13.01 -7.51 -5.37
CA ASP A 134 11.99 -6.79 -4.61
C ASP A 134 10.89 -7.76 -4.18
N LEU A 135 10.92 -8.14 -2.90
CA LEU A 135 9.95 -9.00 -2.23
C LEU A 135 9.07 -8.19 -1.25
N GLY A 136 9.24 -6.87 -1.24
CA GLY A 136 8.49 -5.96 -0.40
C GLY A 136 7.09 -5.73 -0.94
N PHE A 137 6.17 -5.37 -0.04
CA PHE A 137 4.85 -4.90 -0.44
C PHE A 137 4.31 -3.93 0.62
N ARG A 138 3.41 -3.04 0.19
CA ARG A 138 2.65 -2.18 1.08
C ARG A 138 1.27 -2.79 1.31
N PHE A 139 0.80 -2.76 2.55
CA PHE A 139 -0.55 -3.21 2.91
C PHE A 139 -1.37 -1.98 3.29
N LEU A 140 -2.37 -1.67 2.48
CA LEU A 140 -3.25 -0.51 2.65
C LEU A 140 -4.67 -1.00 2.88
N ARG A 141 -5.41 -0.30 3.75
CA ARG A 141 -6.83 -0.53 4.00
C ARG A 141 -7.62 0.68 3.55
N VAL A 142 -8.77 0.46 2.92
CA VAL A 142 -9.72 1.54 2.65
C VAL A 142 -10.46 1.85 3.95
N ASP A 143 -10.38 3.08 4.41
CA ASP A 143 -11.10 3.58 5.59
C ASP A 143 -11.96 4.78 5.19
N SER A 144 -12.77 5.26 6.13
CA SER A 144 -13.47 6.54 6.02
C SER A 144 -12.47 7.71 5.92
N SER A 145 -12.93 8.80 5.29
CA SER A 145 -12.15 10.04 5.12
C SER A 145 -11.44 10.46 6.40
N ASN A 146 -10.21 10.97 6.28
CA ASN A 146 -9.48 11.52 7.42
C ASN A 146 -10.08 12.85 7.91
N MET A 147 -10.94 13.47 7.10
CA MET A 147 -11.65 14.68 7.46
C MET A 147 -12.89 14.36 8.30
N THR A 148 -13.17 15.20 9.29
CA THR A 148 -14.44 15.17 10.02
C THR A 148 -15.59 15.50 9.06
N GLU A 149 -16.56 14.60 8.96
CA GLU A 149 -17.78 14.86 8.19
C GLU A 149 -18.65 15.83 8.99
N ILE A 150 -18.63 17.09 8.57
CA ILE A 150 -19.42 18.14 9.21
C ILE A 150 -20.84 18.11 8.60
N PHE A 151 -21.75 17.36 9.25
CA PHE A 151 -23.18 17.42 8.95
C PHE A 151 -23.86 18.40 9.90
N TYR A 152 -23.98 19.68 9.55
CA TYR A 152 -24.91 20.58 10.23
C TYR A 152 -25.86 21.28 9.27
N LYS A 153 -27.07 21.52 9.75
CA LYS A 153 -27.95 22.55 9.20
C LYS A 153 -27.51 23.90 9.80
N PRO A 154 -27.49 25.00 9.04
CA PRO A 154 -27.00 26.31 9.51
C PRO A 154 -27.60 26.79 10.83
N ASP A 155 -28.81 26.31 11.16
CA ASP A 155 -29.61 26.79 12.29
C ASP A 155 -29.29 26.11 13.64
N GLN A 156 -28.33 25.17 13.70
CA GLN A 156 -28.02 24.37 14.90
C GLN A 156 -26.65 24.65 15.53
N ILE A 157 -25.94 25.70 15.11
CA ILE A 157 -24.58 25.98 15.58
C ILE A 157 -24.61 26.67 16.95
N ASN A 158 -24.11 25.99 17.99
CA ASN A 158 -23.80 26.60 19.28
C ASN A 158 -22.37 27.20 19.23
N GLN A 159 -22.17 28.37 19.84
CA GLN A 159 -20.88 29.10 19.83
C GLN A 159 -19.73 28.30 20.48
N GLU A 160 -20.05 27.31 21.32
CA GLU A 160 -19.09 26.40 21.96
C GLU A 160 -18.50 25.35 20.98
N ASP A 161 -19.24 24.97 19.93
CA ASP A 161 -18.76 24.03 18.91
C ASP A 161 -17.79 24.69 17.91
N MET A 162 -17.72 26.03 17.89
CA MET A 162 -16.89 26.78 16.95
C MET A 162 -15.39 26.53 17.13
N PHE A 163 -14.95 26.19 18.36
CA PHE A 163 -13.55 25.85 18.65
C PHE A 163 -13.22 24.37 18.44
N ALA A 164 -14.22 23.48 18.57
CA ALA A 164 -14.09 22.06 18.21
C ALA A 164 -14.10 21.84 16.68
N GLN A 165 -14.55 22.84 15.92
CA GLN A 165 -14.59 22.88 14.45
C GLN A 165 -13.28 23.35 13.80
N VAL A 166 -12.25 23.71 14.59
CA VAL A 166 -10.95 24.13 14.04
C VAL A 166 -10.13 22.91 13.59
N GLU A 167 -10.14 21.84 14.38
CA GLU A 167 -9.45 20.60 14.02
C GLU A 167 -10.29 19.76 13.03
N ASN A 168 -10.06 19.98 11.73
CA ASN A 168 -10.79 19.29 10.65
C ASN A 168 -10.32 17.84 10.39
N ILE A 169 -9.39 17.33 11.20
CA ILE A 169 -8.80 16.01 11.08
C ILE A 169 -9.28 15.14 12.24
N LYS A 170 -9.77 13.93 11.92
CA LYS A 170 -10.19 12.97 12.96
C LYS A 170 -9.02 12.61 13.88
N ALA A 171 -9.27 12.64 15.19
CA ALA A 171 -8.25 12.43 16.23
C ALA A 171 -7.63 11.02 16.26
N ASP A 172 -8.26 10.04 15.60
CA ASP A 172 -7.77 8.65 15.49
C ASP A 172 -6.86 8.43 14.26
N ARG A 173 -6.54 9.48 13.49
CA ARG A 173 -5.70 9.38 12.29
C ARG A 173 -4.24 9.68 12.56
N THR A 174 -3.38 8.92 11.89
CA THR A 174 -1.94 9.11 11.94
C THR A 174 -1.45 10.07 10.86
N ASP A 175 -0.28 10.65 11.06
CA ASP A 175 0.37 11.50 10.05
C ASP A 175 0.61 10.75 8.72
N GLU A 176 0.78 9.42 8.77
CA GLU A 176 0.91 8.57 7.59
C GLU A 176 -0.41 8.45 6.81
N ASP A 177 -1.56 8.38 7.50
CA ASP A 177 -2.89 8.33 6.86
C ASP A 177 -3.15 9.61 6.06
N LEU A 178 -2.76 10.76 6.60
CA LEU A 178 -2.84 12.05 5.93
C LEU A 178 -1.93 12.10 4.70
N LEU A 179 -0.70 11.57 4.82
CA LEU A 179 0.23 11.47 3.69
C LEU A 179 -0.37 10.64 2.56
N PHE A 180 -0.92 9.46 2.85
CA PHE A 180 -1.50 8.60 1.83
C PHE A 180 -2.72 9.21 1.16
N GLN A 181 -3.55 9.96 1.88
CA GLN A 181 -4.63 10.73 1.27
C GLN A 181 -4.10 11.80 0.30
N VAL A 182 -3.11 12.58 0.73
CA VAL A 182 -2.49 13.62 -0.12
C VAL A 182 -1.85 13.01 -1.36
N LEU A 183 -1.17 11.86 -1.23
CA LEU A 183 -0.60 11.14 -2.36
C LEU A 183 -1.65 10.77 -3.40
N LEU A 184 -2.82 10.30 -2.95
CA LEU A 184 -3.95 9.96 -3.82
C LEU A 184 -4.57 11.20 -4.47
N ASP A 185 -4.84 12.24 -3.69
CA ASP A 185 -5.43 13.50 -4.17
C ASP A 185 -4.58 14.16 -5.26
N TRP A 186 -3.26 14.04 -5.14
CA TRP A 186 -2.29 14.63 -6.06
C TRP A 186 -1.80 13.68 -7.16
N GLY A 187 -2.35 12.46 -7.21
CA GLY A 187 -2.00 11.45 -8.20
C GLY A 187 -0.53 11.01 -8.16
N VAL A 188 0.10 11.10 -6.99
CA VAL A 188 1.49 10.68 -6.78
C VAL A 188 1.52 9.17 -6.58
N GLY A 189 2.47 8.49 -7.23
CA GLY A 189 2.52 7.03 -7.23
C GLY A 189 2.74 6.42 -5.84
N LEU A 190 1.86 5.50 -5.43
CA LEU A 190 1.94 4.79 -4.15
C LEU A 190 3.17 3.86 -3.99
N THR A 191 3.91 3.63 -5.08
CA THR A 191 5.13 2.82 -5.09
C THR A 191 6.39 3.64 -4.80
N LEU A 192 6.30 4.96 -4.76
CA LEU A 192 7.46 5.82 -4.57
C LEU A 192 8.05 5.66 -3.17
N PRO A 193 9.39 5.73 -3.02
CA PRO A 193 10.03 5.62 -1.72
C PRO A 193 9.60 6.79 -0.83
N ILE A 194 9.26 6.48 0.41
CA ILE A 194 8.88 7.45 1.44
C ILE A 194 9.95 7.36 2.52
N SER A 195 10.62 8.46 2.81
CA SER A 195 11.55 8.56 3.94
C SER A 195 11.02 9.53 4.97
N LYS A 196 11.14 9.15 6.25
CA LYS A 196 10.78 9.98 7.39
C LYS A 196 12.06 10.55 7.98
N GLN A 197 12.17 11.87 8.03
CA GLN A 197 13.31 12.56 8.63
C GLN A 197 12.82 13.50 9.73
N GLN A 198 13.57 13.55 10.84
CA GLN A 198 13.27 14.46 11.93
C GLN A 198 14.03 15.77 11.73
N LEU A 199 13.33 16.83 11.35
CA LEU A 199 13.90 18.17 11.18
C LEU A 199 13.35 19.10 12.26
N SER A 200 14.25 19.76 12.99
CA SER A 200 13.87 20.69 14.07
C SER A 200 12.87 20.07 15.06
N SER A 201 13.13 18.83 15.51
CA SER A 201 12.27 18.03 16.40
C SER A 201 10.87 17.67 15.85
N LYS A 202 10.67 17.76 14.53
CA LYS A 202 9.41 17.40 13.87
C LYS A 202 9.59 16.36 12.78
N ASP A 203 8.54 15.57 12.61
CA ASP A 203 8.45 14.56 11.58
C ASP A 203 8.13 15.21 10.23
N VAL A 204 9.03 15.01 9.26
CA VAL A 204 8.87 15.43 7.87
C VAL A 204 8.98 14.20 6.97
N PHE A 205 8.00 14.03 6.11
CA PHE A 205 7.94 12.95 5.14
C PHE A 205 8.41 13.46 3.78
N PHE A 206 9.38 12.76 3.20
CA PHE A 206 9.92 13.03 1.87
C PHE A 206 9.54 11.88 0.94
N VAL A 207 8.87 12.20 -0.16
CA VAL A 207 8.43 11.23 -1.17
C VAL A 207 9.27 11.42 -2.42
N ASN A 208 9.85 10.32 -2.90
CA ASN A 208 10.75 10.29 -4.06
C ASN A 208 11.90 11.30 -3.97
N ALA A 209 12.55 11.38 -2.81
CA ALA A 209 13.70 12.23 -2.60
C ALA A 209 15.01 11.45 -2.71
N ASN A 210 16.07 12.10 -3.19
CA ASN A 210 17.43 11.55 -3.12
C ASN A 210 17.93 11.48 -1.66
N GLU A 211 19.05 10.81 -1.41
CA GLU A 211 19.65 10.65 -0.06
C GLU A 211 19.83 11.97 0.70
N ASN A 212 20.03 13.08 -0.03
CA ASN A 212 20.18 14.43 0.52
C ASN A 212 18.85 15.19 0.70
N GLY A 213 17.70 14.58 0.40
CA GLY A 213 16.37 15.21 0.48
C GLY A 213 16.05 16.18 -0.66
N GLU A 214 16.89 16.26 -1.69
CA GLU A 214 16.74 17.15 -2.85
C GLU A 214 15.93 16.48 -3.97
N GLY A 215 15.14 17.29 -4.70
CA GLY A 215 14.32 16.81 -5.82
C GLY A 215 13.10 15.99 -5.40
N ALA A 216 12.61 16.17 -4.18
CA ALA A 216 11.45 15.46 -3.68
C ALA A 216 10.19 15.80 -4.50
N ASP A 217 9.45 14.77 -4.94
CA ASP A 217 8.16 14.95 -5.62
C ASP A 217 7.11 15.52 -4.68
N LEU A 218 7.17 15.16 -3.39
CA LEU A 218 6.28 15.66 -2.35
C LEU A 218 7.03 15.71 -1.01
N ILE A 219 6.92 16.83 -0.31
CA ILE A 219 7.29 16.96 1.10
C ILE A 219 6.04 17.24 1.91
N ALA A 220 5.80 16.45 2.96
CA ALA A 220 4.69 16.67 3.88
C ALA A 220 5.19 16.86 5.32
N CYS A 221 4.68 17.90 5.99
CA CYS A 221 4.92 18.14 7.40
C CYS A 221 3.60 18.38 8.12
N PHE A 222 3.23 17.46 9.01
CA PHE A 222 1.96 17.49 9.76
C PHE A 222 2.11 17.96 11.21
N GLY A 223 3.33 18.32 11.63
CA GLY A 223 3.61 18.78 13.00
C GLY A 223 3.04 20.16 13.33
N LYS A 224 2.56 20.35 14.56
CA LYS A 224 2.09 21.64 15.10
C LYS A 224 3.23 22.66 15.29
N ASN A 225 2.96 23.97 15.21
CA ASN A 225 3.89 25.11 15.40
C ASN A 225 5.07 25.24 14.42
N ILE A 226 4.84 25.15 13.10
CA ILE A 226 5.89 25.20 12.06
C ILE A 226 6.72 26.49 12.16
N SER A 227 8.05 26.37 12.25
CA SER A 227 8.97 27.51 12.35
C SER A 227 9.45 27.97 10.96
N ASN A 228 9.76 29.26 10.83
CA ASN A 228 10.29 29.83 9.59
C ASN A 228 11.64 29.22 9.16
N GLU A 229 12.43 28.71 10.11
CA GLU A 229 13.69 28.02 9.84
C GLU A 229 13.46 26.70 9.12
N LEU A 230 12.45 25.92 9.54
CA LEU A 230 12.07 24.69 8.88
C LEU A 230 11.58 24.98 7.46
N ILE A 231 10.75 26.01 7.28
CA ILE A 231 10.22 26.38 5.95
C ILE A 231 11.35 26.76 4.99
N LYS A 232 12.34 27.54 5.44
CA LYS A 232 13.51 27.88 4.60
C LYS A 232 14.32 26.64 4.23
N ALA A 233 14.59 25.76 5.19
CA ALA A 233 15.31 24.52 4.94
C ALA A 233 14.58 23.62 3.94
N LEU A 234 13.23 23.56 3.98
CA LEU A 234 12.44 22.80 3.01
C LEU A 234 12.42 23.47 1.63
N ALA A 235 12.37 24.81 1.57
CA ALA A 235 12.38 25.54 0.32
C ALA A 235 13.72 25.42 -0.42
N GLU A 236 14.84 25.37 0.32
CA GLU A 236 16.18 25.12 -0.24
C GLU A 236 16.30 23.75 -0.93
N LYS A 237 15.48 22.76 -0.52
CA LYS A 237 15.44 21.43 -1.14
C LYS A 237 14.73 21.38 -2.50
N GLN A 238 14.10 22.50 -2.90
CA GLN A 238 13.35 22.65 -4.16
C GLN A 238 12.42 21.48 -4.50
N PRO A 239 11.49 21.12 -3.59
CA PRO A 239 10.50 20.08 -3.88
C PRO A 239 9.53 20.53 -4.98
N LEU A 240 8.95 19.60 -5.73
CA LEU A 240 7.87 19.93 -6.67
C LEU A 240 6.60 20.38 -5.95
N ARG A 241 6.35 19.79 -4.78
CA ARG A 241 5.10 19.94 -4.05
C ARG A 241 5.32 19.87 -2.54
N VAL A 242 4.63 20.71 -1.79
CA VAL A 242 4.72 20.77 -0.33
C VAL A 242 3.35 20.84 0.30
N VAL A 243 3.12 20.01 1.32
CA VAL A 243 1.89 20.01 2.11
C VAL A 243 2.19 20.25 3.58
N PHE A 244 1.41 21.18 4.14
CA PHE A 244 1.38 21.48 5.56
C PHE A 244 -0.03 21.27 6.10
N ARG A 245 -0.12 21.03 7.42
CA ARG A 245 -1.39 21.07 8.14
C ARG A 245 -1.78 22.52 8.41
N ASP A 246 -3.04 22.89 8.21
CA ASP A 246 -3.50 24.28 8.40
C ASP A 246 -3.40 24.70 9.87
N ASP A 247 -3.81 23.82 10.79
CA ASP A 247 -3.59 23.97 12.23
C ASP A 247 -2.13 23.81 12.67
N GLY A 248 -1.23 23.55 11.72
CA GLY A 248 0.20 23.44 11.95
C GLY A 248 0.88 24.80 12.13
N PHE A 249 0.25 25.89 11.71
CA PHE A 249 0.82 27.23 11.76
C PHE A 249 0.46 27.94 13.06
N ALA A 250 1.44 28.59 13.68
CA ALA A 250 1.22 29.32 14.93
C ALA A 250 0.34 30.57 14.72
N ASN A 251 0.48 31.26 13.57
CA ASN A 251 -0.25 32.48 13.19
C ASN A 251 -0.41 32.56 11.66
N ASP A 252 -1.44 33.26 11.17
CA ASP A 252 -1.66 33.55 9.73
C ASP A 252 -0.47 34.22 9.05
N SER A 253 0.32 34.99 9.80
CA SER A 253 1.55 35.61 9.29
C SER A 253 2.56 34.56 8.82
N VAL A 254 2.64 33.40 9.49
CA VAL A 254 3.54 32.30 9.10
C VAL A 254 3.04 31.67 7.80
N LYS A 255 1.73 31.47 7.64
CA LYS A 255 1.13 30.93 6.40
C LYS A 255 1.44 31.80 5.18
N ILE A 256 1.26 33.12 5.30
CA ILE A 256 1.61 34.07 4.23
C ILE A 256 3.11 34.03 3.95
N ASN A 257 3.95 33.97 5.00
CA ASN A 257 5.40 33.90 4.84
C ASN A 257 5.84 32.61 4.13
N VAL A 258 5.16 31.48 4.33
CA VAL A 258 5.46 30.22 3.64
C VAL A 258 5.35 30.42 2.13
N GLU A 259 4.21 30.91 1.64
CA GLU A 259 4.01 31.13 0.22
C GLU A 259 5.05 32.09 -0.38
N GLN A 260 5.41 33.14 0.36
CA GLN A 260 6.43 34.10 -0.09
C GLN A 260 7.83 33.49 -0.13
N ILE A 261 8.22 32.73 0.90
CA ILE A 261 9.52 32.05 0.95
C ILE A 261 9.65 31.05 -0.19
N PHE A 262 8.61 30.26 -0.44
CA PHE A 262 8.61 29.32 -1.57
C PHE A 262 8.64 30.06 -2.92
N LYS A 263 7.86 31.14 -3.11
CA LYS A 263 7.95 31.97 -4.33
C LYS A 263 9.35 32.56 -4.57
N GLN A 264 10.09 32.88 -3.50
CA GLN A 264 11.42 33.47 -3.60
C GLN A 264 12.53 32.44 -3.86
N ILE A 265 12.49 31.28 -3.19
CA ILE A 265 13.57 30.27 -3.21
C ILE A 265 13.29 29.17 -4.24
N SER A 266 12.03 28.78 -4.41
CA SER A 266 11.59 27.69 -5.29
C SER A 266 10.25 28.03 -5.96
N PRO A 267 10.24 28.90 -6.98
CA PRO A 267 9.02 29.41 -7.60
C PRO A 267 8.19 28.33 -8.34
N MET A 268 8.76 27.15 -8.56
CA MET A 268 8.09 26.01 -9.20
C MET A 268 7.40 25.07 -8.21
N THR A 269 7.52 25.31 -6.90
CA THR A 269 6.90 24.46 -5.87
C THR A 269 5.44 24.81 -5.65
N ASP A 270 4.55 23.83 -5.77
CA ASP A 270 3.15 23.96 -5.38
C ASP A 270 2.99 23.75 -3.87
N VAL A 271 2.51 24.79 -3.16
CA VAL A 271 2.29 24.76 -1.71
C VAL A 271 0.79 24.60 -1.42
N LYS A 272 0.42 23.66 -0.55
CA LYS A 272 -0.95 23.50 -0.06
C LYS A 272 -1.01 23.32 1.46
N SER A 273 -2.04 23.89 2.07
CA SER A 273 -2.44 23.65 3.45
C SER A 273 -3.71 22.80 3.47
N ILE A 274 -3.78 21.81 4.36
CA ILE A 274 -4.96 20.95 4.57
C ILE A 274 -5.38 20.87 6.03
#